data_AF-A0A523ZM12-F1
#
_entry.id   AF-A0A523ZM12-F1
#
_cell.length_a   1.000
_cell.length_b   1.000
_cell.length_c   1.000
_cell.angle_alpha   90.00
_cell.angle_beta   90.00
_cell.angle_gamma   90.00
#
_symmetry.space_group_name_H-M   'P 1'
#
loop_
_entity.id
_entity.type
_entity.pdbx_description
1 polymer ?
#
loop_
_entity_poly.entity_id
_entity_poly.type
_entity_poly.pdbx_seq_one_letter_code
_entity_poly.pdbx_strand_id
1 'polypeptide(L)'
;VVGAEGSKRIIDKTIDDLLKDPSVTRDKLKVSFASLTLGSGAVAAVLTHSSLSKSCHKLLGGAVRTASQHNGLCRIEADTYFYDLASYPNMSTDYTGILENGVVLAKETWKAFQRELGWNGTDIDKVFSHQVSTVHREVLFHALGLDESKGFSTVEYLGNIASCSLPISLAIGIEEGHVDAGDKVAMMAGGSGLCGIMLGLEW
;
A
#
# COMPACT_ATOMS: atom_id res chain seq x y z
N VAL A 1 1.16 0.87 17.75
CA VAL A 1 0.12 0.64 16.73
C VAL A 1 0.31 -0.77 16.21
N VAL A 2 -0.75 -1.56 16.11
CA VAL A 2 -0.71 -2.92 15.55
C VAL A 2 -1.70 -2.96 14.39
N GLY A 3 -1.24 -3.42 13.23
CA GLY A 3 -2.07 -3.73 12.07
C GLY A 3 -2.03 -5.24 11.80
N ALA A 4 -3.15 -5.80 11.36
CA ALA A 4 -3.24 -7.18 10.92
C ALA A 4 -4.23 -7.29 9.77
N GLU A 5 -3.89 -8.09 8.77
CA GLU A 5 -4.67 -8.29 7.55
C GLU A 5 -4.73 -9.79 7.24
N GLY A 6 -5.90 -10.25 6.81
CA GLY A 6 -6.17 -11.66 6.52
C GLY A 6 -6.82 -11.84 5.16
N SER A 7 -6.15 -12.58 4.27
CA SER A 7 -6.58 -12.81 2.89
C SER A 7 -7.19 -14.19 2.64
N LYS A 8 -7.05 -15.15 3.57
CA LYS A 8 -7.45 -16.54 3.34
C LYS A 8 -8.89 -16.69 2.85
N ARG A 9 -9.87 -16.06 3.52
CA ARG A 9 -11.30 -16.25 3.20
C ARG A 9 -11.68 -15.64 1.85
N ILE A 10 -11.13 -14.48 1.48
CA ILE A 10 -11.39 -13.88 0.16
C ILE A 10 -10.74 -14.70 -0.95
N ILE A 11 -9.55 -15.26 -0.72
CA ILE A 11 -8.89 -16.17 -1.65
C ILE A 11 -9.70 -17.46 -1.82
N ASP A 12 -10.04 -18.14 -0.71
CA ASP A 12 -10.81 -19.39 -0.74
C ASP A 12 -12.15 -19.20 -1.46
N LYS A 13 -12.87 -18.11 -1.18
CA LYS A 13 -14.13 -17.78 -1.86
C LYS A 13 -13.94 -17.54 -3.36
N THR A 14 -12.89 -16.78 -3.72
CA THR A 14 -12.59 -16.49 -5.12
C THR A 14 -12.29 -17.78 -5.88
N ILE A 15 -11.52 -18.69 -5.30
CA ILE A 15 -11.23 -20.01 -5.89
C ILE A 15 -12.53 -20.82 -6.05
N ASP A 16 -13.33 -20.90 -4.99
CA ASP A 16 -14.60 -21.62 -4.99
C ASP A 16 -15.57 -21.12 -6.07
N ASP A 17 -15.70 -19.80 -6.23
CA ASP A 17 -16.56 -19.19 -7.24
C ASP A 17 -16.09 -19.50 -8.66
N LEU A 18 -14.77 -19.40 -8.90
CA LEU A 18 -14.18 -19.72 -10.20
C LEU A 18 -14.35 -21.19 -10.57
N LEU A 19 -14.22 -22.10 -9.60
CA LEU A 19 -14.39 -23.55 -9.83
C LEU A 19 -15.86 -23.95 -10.05
N LYS A 20 -16.79 -23.24 -9.42
CA LYS A 20 -18.24 -23.53 -9.52
C LYS A 20 -18.91 -22.85 -10.70
N ASP A 21 -18.30 -21.83 -11.32
CA ASP A 21 -18.88 -21.13 -12.49
C ASP A 21 -18.67 -21.93 -13.79
N PRO A 22 -19.71 -22.59 -14.35
CA PRO A 22 -19.59 -23.33 -15.61
C PRO A 22 -19.40 -22.40 -16.82
N SER A 23 -19.54 -21.09 -16.63
CA SER A 23 -19.44 -20.03 -17.64
C SER A 23 -18.25 -19.10 -17.40
N VAL A 24 -17.20 -19.61 -16.72
CA VAL A 24 -15.98 -18.83 -16.47
C VAL A 24 -15.36 -18.38 -17.79
N THR A 25 -15.02 -17.09 -17.86
CA THR A 25 -14.35 -16.49 -19.02
C THR A 25 -13.02 -15.89 -18.59
N ARG A 26 -12.15 -15.60 -19.56
CA ARG A 26 -10.89 -14.89 -19.30
C ARG A 26 -11.10 -13.57 -18.59
N ASP A 27 -12.16 -12.82 -18.92
CA ASP A 27 -12.41 -11.51 -18.32
C ASP A 27 -12.91 -11.64 -16.89
N LYS A 28 -13.76 -12.63 -16.57
CA LYS A 28 -14.12 -12.96 -15.19
C LYS A 28 -12.90 -13.34 -14.35
N LEU A 29 -12.03 -14.20 -14.90
CA LEU A 29 -10.78 -14.60 -14.24
C LEU A 29 -9.88 -13.40 -13.92
N LYS A 30 -9.72 -12.46 -14.88
CA LYS A 30 -8.92 -11.25 -14.68
C LYS A 30 -9.42 -10.40 -13.52
N VAL A 31 -10.74 -10.21 -13.40
CA VAL A 31 -11.34 -9.42 -12.31
C VAL A 31 -11.06 -10.08 -10.96
N SER A 32 -11.15 -11.41 -10.89
CA SER A 32 -10.86 -12.21 -9.68
C SER A 32 -9.37 -12.28 -9.33
N PHE A 33 -8.47 -12.01 -10.27
CA PHE A 33 -7.03 -12.23 -10.08
C PHE A 33 -6.44 -11.37 -8.96
N ALA A 34 -6.93 -10.15 -8.74
CA ALA A 34 -6.36 -9.32 -7.67
C ALA A 34 -6.60 -9.90 -6.28
N SER A 35 -7.76 -10.53 -6.03
CA SER A 35 -8.02 -11.23 -4.77
C SER A 35 -7.00 -12.34 -4.54
N LEU A 36 -6.51 -12.98 -5.60
CA LEU A 36 -5.51 -14.05 -5.53
C LEU A 36 -4.07 -13.53 -5.34
N THR A 37 -3.85 -12.22 -5.45
CA THR A 37 -2.56 -11.58 -5.12
C THR A 37 -2.45 -11.13 -3.66
N LEU A 38 -3.52 -11.29 -2.88
CA LEU A 38 -3.56 -10.82 -1.50
C LEU A 38 -2.72 -11.71 -0.58
N GLY A 39 -2.02 -11.08 0.37
CA GLY A 39 -1.28 -11.73 1.43
C GLY A 39 -1.93 -11.54 2.79
N SER A 40 -1.52 -12.34 3.76
CA SER A 40 -1.88 -12.18 5.18
C SER A 40 -0.65 -11.84 5.99
N GLY A 41 -0.78 -10.98 6.99
CA GLY A 41 0.35 -10.54 7.80
C GLY A 41 -0.06 -9.55 8.88
N ALA A 42 0.87 -9.30 9.79
CA ALA A 42 0.69 -8.34 10.87
C ALA A 42 2.01 -7.62 11.15
N VAL A 43 1.89 -6.38 11.65
CA VAL A 43 3.03 -5.54 11.96
C VAL A 43 2.70 -4.60 13.10
N ALA A 44 3.73 -4.22 13.86
CA ALA A 44 3.60 -3.29 14.94
C ALA A 44 4.66 -2.19 14.85
N ALA A 45 4.28 -0.98 15.25
CA ALA A 45 5.20 0.14 15.44
C ALA A 45 5.03 0.71 16.85
N VAL A 46 6.16 1.02 17.49
CA VAL A 46 6.22 1.71 18.79
C VAL A 46 6.72 3.13 18.55
N LEU A 47 5.85 4.10 18.81
CA LEU A 47 6.19 5.51 18.75
C LEU A 47 6.34 6.02 20.18
N THR A 48 7.38 6.80 20.41
CA THR A 48 7.66 7.43 21.70
C THR A 48 8.09 8.87 21.50
N HIS A 49 7.96 9.68 22.54
CA HIS A 49 8.52 11.03 22.51
C HIS A 49 10.05 10.96 22.33
N SER A 50 10.63 11.92 21.62
CA SER A 50 12.06 11.93 21.31
C SER A 50 12.94 11.87 22.56
N SER A 51 12.51 12.49 23.67
CA SER A 51 13.21 12.45 24.96
C SER A 51 13.26 11.07 25.62
N LEU A 52 12.47 10.10 25.16
CA LEU A 52 12.42 8.73 25.67
C LEU A 52 13.02 7.71 24.67
N SER A 53 13.31 8.13 23.44
CA SER A 53 13.83 7.26 22.39
C SER A 53 15.29 6.88 22.65
N LYS A 54 15.67 5.66 22.25
CA LYS A 54 17.06 5.15 22.28
C LYS A 54 17.69 5.03 20.90
N SER A 55 16.88 5.00 19.84
CA SER A 55 17.30 4.78 18.45
C SER A 55 17.36 6.06 17.62
N CYS A 56 16.93 7.20 18.17
CA CYS A 56 17.02 8.56 17.60
C CYS A 56 16.36 8.81 16.22
N HIS A 57 15.90 7.78 15.50
CA HIS A 57 15.08 7.91 14.30
C HIS A 57 13.78 8.70 14.57
N LYS A 58 13.31 9.46 13.58
CA LYS A 58 12.19 10.41 13.74
C LYS A 58 11.18 10.29 12.61
N LEU A 59 9.91 10.12 12.97
CA LEU A 59 8.81 10.43 12.06
C LEU A 59 8.64 11.95 12.00
N LEU A 60 8.92 12.55 10.85
CA LEU A 60 8.98 14.01 10.70
C LEU A 60 7.63 14.65 10.39
N GLY A 61 6.68 13.86 9.88
CA GLY A 61 5.38 14.35 9.41
C GLY A 61 5.11 13.88 7.98
N GLY A 62 4.22 14.59 7.29
CA GLY A 62 3.88 14.28 5.91
C GLY A 62 2.57 14.88 5.44
N ALA A 63 2.08 14.41 4.30
CA ALA A 63 0.88 14.96 3.66
C ALA A 63 -0.14 13.88 3.33
N VAL A 64 -1.41 14.27 3.39
CA VAL A 64 -2.56 13.47 2.95
C VAL A 64 -3.31 14.25 1.88
N ARG A 65 -3.74 13.57 0.82
CA ARG A 65 -4.71 14.09 -0.16
C ARG A 65 -5.76 13.03 -0.44
N THR A 66 -6.95 13.48 -0.82
CA THR A 66 -8.09 12.62 -1.12
C THR A 66 -8.70 13.03 -2.44
N ALA A 67 -9.13 12.04 -3.21
CA ALA A 67 -9.94 12.21 -4.40
C ALA A 67 -11.21 11.38 -4.22
N SER A 68 -12.00 11.75 -3.20
CA SER A 68 -13.15 10.98 -2.71
C SER A 68 -14.28 10.82 -3.73
N GLN A 69 -14.29 11.65 -4.78
CA GLN A 69 -15.20 11.50 -5.91
C GLN A 69 -15.02 10.16 -6.66
N HIS A 70 -13.87 9.49 -6.49
CA HIS A 70 -13.56 8.20 -7.13
C HIS A 70 -13.87 6.99 -6.24
N ASN A 71 -14.68 7.15 -5.20
CA ASN A 71 -15.02 6.07 -4.26
C ASN A 71 -15.72 4.88 -4.93
N GLY A 72 -16.32 5.07 -6.11
CA GLY A 72 -16.99 4.01 -6.88
C GLY A 72 -16.02 3.05 -7.58
N LEU A 73 -14.72 3.38 -7.67
CA LEU A 73 -13.74 2.57 -8.40
C LEU A 73 -13.36 1.28 -7.65
N CYS A 74 -13.48 1.26 -6.33
CA CYS A 74 -13.30 0.06 -5.53
C CYS A 74 -14.32 0.05 -4.40
N ARG A 75 -15.16 -0.97 -4.39
CA ARG A 75 -16.20 -1.16 -3.37
C ARG A 75 -16.08 -2.55 -2.80
N ILE A 76 -16.04 -2.60 -1.48
CA ILE A 76 -16.33 -3.81 -0.71
C ILE A 76 -17.77 -3.61 -0.23
N GLU A 77 -18.69 -4.41 -0.77
CA GLU A 77 -20.06 -4.47 -0.25
C GLU A 77 -20.06 -5.04 1.18
N ALA A 78 -21.19 -4.93 1.88
CA ALA A 78 -21.41 -5.38 3.27
C ALA A 78 -20.24 -6.14 3.91
N ASP A 79 -19.31 -5.40 4.51
CA ASP A 79 -18.21 -5.97 5.30
C ASP A 79 -18.74 -6.37 6.68
N THR A 80 -19.64 -7.35 6.70
CA THR A 80 -20.15 -7.98 7.92
C THR A 80 -19.21 -9.08 8.40
N TYR A 81 -18.01 -9.19 7.83
CA TYR A 81 -17.05 -10.28 8.01
C TYR A 81 -16.78 -10.66 9.46
N PHE A 82 -16.78 -9.68 10.37
CA PHE A 82 -16.57 -9.89 11.80
C PHE A 82 -17.81 -10.44 12.53
N TYR A 83 -19.02 -10.12 12.04
CA TYR A 83 -20.30 -10.45 12.69
C TYR A 83 -21.03 -11.62 12.03
N ASP A 84 -20.75 -11.90 10.75
CA ASP A 84 -21.37 -12.96 9.97
C ASP A 84 -20.30 -13.78 9.24
N LEU A 85 -20.03 -14.96 9.79
CA LEU A 85 -19.09 -15.93 9.23
C LEU A 85 -19.61 -16.59 7.93
N ALA A 86 -20.90 -16.45 7.60
CA ALA A 86 -21.47 -16.90 6.34
C ALA A 86 -21.43 -15.82 5.25
N SER A 87 -21.20 -14.55 5.62
CA SER A 87 -20.98 -13.47 4.67
C SER A 87 -19.56 -13.54 4.11
N TYR A 88 -19.46 -13.30 2.80
CA TYR A 88 -18.19 -13.22 2.09
C TYR A 88 -18.07 -11.81 1.49
N PRO A 89 -16.92 -11.13 1.69
CA PRO A 89 -16.72 -9.81 1.11
C PRO A 89 -16.79 -9.91 -0.42
N ASN A 90 -17.70 -9.15 -1.02
CA ASN A 90 -17.74 -8.97 -2.46
C ASN A 90 -17.00 -7.67 -2.80
N MET A 91 -15.78 -7.82 -3.32
CA MET A 91 -14.96 -6.70 -3.77
C MET A 91 -15.11 -6.53 -5.28
N SER A 92 -15.52 -5.34 -5.70
CA SER A 92 -15.54 -4.91 -7.11
C SER A 92 -14.53 -3.80 -7.31
N THR A 93 -13.63 -3.97 -8.28
CA THR A 93 -12.49 -3.07 -8.51
C THR A 93 -12.33 -2.77 -10.00
N ASP A 94 -12.36 -1.48 -10.35
CA ASP A 94 -11.90 -0.93 -11.63
C ASP A 94 -10.41 -0.57 -11.53
N TYR A 95 -9.55 -1.52 -11.88
CA TYR A 95 -8.10 -1.36 -11.78
C TYR A 95 -7.56 -0.22 -12.65
N THR A 96 -8.11 -0.07 -13.86
CA THR A 96 -7.66 0.96 -14.80
C THR A 96 -7.99 2.33 -14.24
N GLY A 97 -9.25 2.52 -13.80
CA GLY A 97 -9.66 3.78 -13.18
C GLY A 97 -8.85 4.11 -11.93
N ILE A 98 -8.54 3.12 -11.08
CA ILE A 98 -7.72 3.34 -9.87
C ILE A 98 -6.32 3.78 -10.23
N LEU A 99 -5.69 3.12 -11.22
CA LEU A 99 -4.33 3.44 -11.62
C LEU A 99 -4.26 4.86 -12.20
N GLU A 100 -5.15 5.20 -13.13
CA GLU A 100 -5.19 6.52 -13.78
C GLU A 100 -5.39 7.65 -12.77
N ASN A 101 -6.42 7.55 -11.92
CA ASN A 101 -6.74 8.59 -10.94
C ASN A 101 -5.78 8.57 -9.74
N GLY A 102 -5.23 7.39 -9.41
CA GLY A 102 -4.23 7.20 -8.36
C GLY A 102 -2.91 7.88 -8.69
N VAL A 103 -2.47 7.84 -9.95
CA VAL A 103 -1.25 8.56 -10.40
C VAL A 103 -1.41 10.08 -10.26
N VAL A 104 -2.58 10.62 -10.60
CA VAL A 104 -2.88 12.05 -10.41
C VAL A 104 -2.81 12.41 -8.93
N LEU A 105 -3.49 11.66 -8.08
CA LEU A 105 -3.49 11.87 -6.63
C LEU A 105 -2.07 11.72 -6.02
N ALA A 106 -1.28 10.75 -6.49
CA ALA A 106 0.08 10.53 -6.03
C ALA A 106 0.97 11.75 -6.31
N LYS A 107 0.88 12.34 -7.52
CA LYS A 107 1.62 13.56 -7.88
C LYS A 107 1.23 14.76 -7.02
N GLU A 108 -0.05 14.92 -6.72
CA GLU A 108 -0.54 15.99 -5.84
C GLU A 108 -0.07 15.80 -4.39
N THR A 109 -0.14 14.56 -3.90
CA THR A 109 0.31 14.19 -2.55
C THR A 109 1.82 14.40 -2.42
N TRP A 110 2.59 14.03 -3.45
CA TRP A 110 4.03 14.21 -3.51
C TRP A 110 4.44 15.68 -3.40
N LYS A 111 3.81 16.57 -4.17
CA LYS A 111 4.06 18.01 -4.08
C LYS A 111 3.66 18.59 -2.72
N ALA A 112 2.63 18.05 -2.08
CA ALA A 112 2.25 18.46 -0.72
C ALA A 112 3.27 17.99 0.31
N PHE A 113 3.71 16.74 0.21
CA PHE A 113 4.72 16.12 1.06
C PHE A 113 6.07 16.86 1.00
N GLN A 114 6.55 17.14 -0.21
CA GLN A 114 7.78 17.91 -0.43
C GLN A 114 7.72 19.29 0.23
N ARG A 115 6.58 19.98 0.10
CA ARG A 115 6.38 21.30 0.75
C ARG A 115 6.33 21.20 2.27
N GLU A 116 5.67 20.18 2.80
CA GLU A 116 5.54 19.97 4.26
C GLU A 116 6.91 19.74 4.91
N LEU A 117 7.73 18.86 4.33
CA LEU A 117 9.04 18.51 4.89
C LEU A 117 10.18 19.42 4.43
N GLY A 118 9.93 20.31 3.47
CA GLY A 118 10.99 21.06 2.80
C GLY A 118 11.98 20.17 2.05
N TRP A 119 11.54 18.98 1.63
CA TRP A 119 12.36 18.01 0.90
C TRP A 119 12.15 18.14 -0.60
N ASN A 120 13.21 18.03 -1.37
CA ASN A 120 13.15 17.81 -2.81
C ASN A 120 13.38 16.31 -3.14
N GLY A 121 13.18 15.90 -4.39
CA GLY A 121 13.34 14.49 -4.79
C GLY A 121 14.77 13.95 -4.66
N THR A 122 15.78 14.82 -4.71
CA THR A 122 17.18 14.43 -4.51
C THR A 122 17.57 14.26 -3.05
N ASP A 123 16.81 14.84 -2.12
CA ASP A 123 17.03 14.68 -0.67
C ASP A 123 16.60 13.31 -0.15
N ILE A 124 15.88 12.50 -0.92
CA ILE A 124 15.29 11.24 -0.44
C ILE A 124 16.21 10.09 -0.80
N ASP A 125 16.64 9.34 0.21
CA ASP A 125 17.59 8.25 0.06
C ASP A 125 16.87 6.92 -0.23
N LYS A 126 15.74 6.68 0.44
CA LYS A 126 14.97 5.42 0.34
C LYS A 126 13.48 5.68 0.18
N VAL A 127 12.82 4.78 -0.53
CA VAL A 127 11.37 4.84 -0.77
C VAL A 127 10.70 3.51 -0.43
N PHE A 128 9.68 3.56 0.41
CA PHE A 128 8.82 2.42 0.70
C PHE A 128 7.40 2.75 0.28
N SER A 129 6.88 2.04 -0.71
CA SER A 129 5.51 2.22 -1.17
C SER A 129 4.58 1.10 -0.68
N HIS A 130 3.27 1.35 -0.67
CA HIS A 130 2.28 0.28 -0.59
C HIS A 130 2.52 -0.75 -1.72
N GLN A 131 2.33 -2.03 -1.40
CA GLN A 131 2.67 -3.17 -2.26
C GLN A 131 1.41 -3.73 -2.92
N VAL A 132 1.09 -3.27 -4.14
CA VAL A 132 -0.04 -3.80 -4.93
C VAL A 132 0.46 -4.82 -5.95
N SER A 133 1.40 -4.41 -6.79
CA SER A 133 2.12 -5.25 -7.74
C SER A 133 3.39 -4.52 -8.19
N THR A 134 4.30 -5.24 -8.84
CA THR A 134 5.51 -4.66 -9.44
C THR A 134 5.18 -3.53 -10.42
N VAL A 135 4.17 -3.73 -11.27
CA VAL A 135 3.68 -2.72 -12.24
C VAL A 135 3.24 -1.43 -11.55
N HIS A 136 2.51 -1.51 -10.43
CA HIS A 136 2.07 -0.31 -9.70
C HIS A 136 3.26 0.45 -9.12
N ARG A 137 4.29 -0.25 -8.66
CA ARG A 137 5.53 0.35 -8.17
C ARG A 137 6.25 1.11 -9.28
N GLU A 138 6.48 0.47 -10.42
CA GLU A 138 7.13 1.09 -11.59
C GLU A 138 6.39 2.35 -12.06
N VAL A 139 5.05 2.27 -12.17
CA VAL A 139 4.22 3.42 -12.57
C VAL A 139 4.32 4.56 -11.56
N LEU A 140 4.30 4.26 -10.26
CA LEU A 140 4.45 5.27 -9.21
C LEU A 140 5.82 5.96 -9.30
N PHE A 141 6.91 5.19 -9.39
CA PHE A 141 8.26 5.73 -9.45
C PHE A 141 8.47 6.59 -10.70
N HIS A 142 8.05 6.11 -11.86
CA HIS A 142 8.05 6.89 -13.10
C HIS A 142 7.25 8.19 -12.93
N ALA A 143 6.02 8.10 -12.43
CA ALA A 143 5.14 9.25 -12.29
C ALA A 143 5.71 10.36 -11.39
N LEU A 144 6.51 9.99 -10.39
CA LEU A 144 7.14 10.91 -9.44
C LEU A 144 8.58 11.28 -9.81
N GLY A 145 9.15 10.68 -10.86
CA GLY A 145 10.54 10.88 -11.26
C GLY A 145 11.55 10.35 -10.25
N LEU A 146 11.21 9.24 -9.58
CA LEU A 146 12.04 8.60 -8.56
C LEU A 146 12.92 7.51 -9.18
N ASP A 147 14.12 7.35 -8.62
CA ASP A 147 15.02 6.25 -8.96
C ASP A 147 14.53 4.95 -8.31
N GLU A 148 14.25 3.94 -9.13
CA GLU A 148 13.74 2.64 -8.67
C GLU A 148 14.70 1.90 -7.73
N SER A 149 16.01 2.18 -7.80
CA SER A 149 17.01 1.58 -6.91
C SER A 149 16.85 2.03 -5.44
N LYS A 150 16.14 3.13 -5.20
CA LYS A 150 15.81 3.60 -3.84
C LYS A 150 14.65 2.80 -3.21
N GLY A 151 13.91 2.06 -4.04
CA GLY A 151 12.75 1.27 -3.62
C GLY A 151 13.13 -0.03 -2.93
N PHE A 152 12.23 -0.53 -2.07
CA PHE A 152 12.26 -1.88 -1.54
C PHE A 152 10.92 -2.58 -1.82
N SER A 153 10.93 -3.86 -2.16
CA SER A 153 9.74 -4.61 -2.57
C SER A 153 9.67 -5.94 -1.84
N THR A 154 8.46 -6.30 -1.42
CA THR A 154 8.16 -7.62 -0.85
C THR A 154 6.96 -8.26 -1.53
N VAL A 155 6.35 -7.60 -2.50
CA VAL A 155 5.12 -8.07 -3.17
C VAL A 155 5.31 -9.40 -3.88
N GLU A 156 6.54 -9.71 -4.29
CA GLU A 156 6.92 -10.91 -5.02
C GLU A 156 6.75 -12.18 -4.19
N TYR A 157 6.90 -12.10 -2.86
CA TYR A 157 6.83 -13.25 -1.97
C TYR A 157 5.82 -13.10 -0.83
N LEU A 158 5.35 -11.88 -0.53
CA LEU A 158 4.28 -11.62 0.45
C LEU A 158 2.94 -11.28 -0.18
N GLY A 159 2.90 -10.95 -1.47
CA GLY A 159 1.71 -10.40 -2.11
C GLY A 159 1.30 -9.05 -1.53
N ASN A 160 0.05 -8.67 -1.79
CA ASN A 160 -0.55 -7.45 -1.25
C ASN A 160 -1.21 -7.72 0.11
N ILE A 161 -0.53 -7.35 1.19
CA ILE A 161 -1.03 -7.42 2.58
C ILE A 161 -1.75 -6.10 2.97
N ALA A 162 -2.51 -5.50 2.05
CA ALA A 162 -3.34 -4.31 2.25
C ALA A 162 -2.64 -3.21 3.08
N SER A 163 -3.23 -2.78 4.21
CA SER A 163 -2.68 -1.70 5.04
C SER A 163 -1.34 -2.06 5.70
N CYS A 164 -1.05 -3.36 5.85
CA CYS A 164 0.19 -3.85 6.44
C CYS A 164 1.34 -3.96 5.43
N SER A 165 1.07 -3.91 4.11
CA SER A 165 2.08 -4.05 3.06
C SER A 165 3.29 -3.14 3.26
N LEU A 166 3.08 -1.82 3.34
CA LEU A 166 4.16 -0.84 3.48
C LEU A 166 4.96 -1.04 4.78
N PRO A 167 4.33 -1.04 5.99
CA PRO A 167 5.09 -1.18 7.23
C PRO A 167 5.81 -2.52 7.37
N ILE A 168 5.28 -3.62 6.82
CA ILE A 168 6.02 -4.90 6.78
C ILE A 168 7.24 -4.78 5.87
N SER A 169 7.08 -4.24 4.65
CA SER A 169 8.22 -4.03 3.75
C SER A 169 9.28 -3.12 4.36
N LEU A 170 8.87 -2.08 5.10
CA LEU A 170 9.80 -1.21 5.83
C LEU A 170 10.59 -1.98 6.88
N ALA A 171 9.91 -2.77 7.73
CA ALA A 171 10.57 -3.55 8.76
C ALA A 171 11.58 -4.55 8.17
N ILE A 172 11.18 -5.29 7.13
CA ILE A 172 12.06 -6.24 6.45
C ILE A 172 13.24 -5.51 5.78
N GLY A 173 12.99 -4.40 5.09
CA GLY A 173 14.05 -3.61 4.45
C GLY A 173 15.07 -3.06 5.45
N ILE A 174 14.63 -2.68 6.65
CA ILE A 174 15.53 -2.30 7.75
C ILE A 174 16.35 -3.50 8.21
N GLU A 175 15.73 -4.67 8.42
CA GLU A 175 16.43 -5.90 8.85
C GLU A 175 17.45 -6.39 7.82
N GLU A 176 17.17 -6.20 6.52
CA GLU A 176 18.06 -6.54 5.41
C GLU A 176 19.15 -5.48 5.15
N GLY A 177 19.18 -4.39 5.91
CA GLY A 177 20.20 -3.33 5.78
C GLY A 177 19.99 -2.42 4.57
N HIS A 178 18.76 -2.29 4.08
CA HIS A 178 18.44 -1.36 2.99
C HIS A 178 18.43 0.10 3.45
N VAL A 179 18.30 0.37 4.75
CA VAL A 179 18.22 1.71 5.35
C VAL A 179 19.39 1.93 6.30
N ASP A 180 20.15 3.01 6.06
CA ASP A 180 21.31 3.42 6.85
C ASP A 180 20.98 4.60 7.78
N ALA A 181 21.77 4.78 8.83
CA ALA A 181 21.60 5.91 9.75
C ALA A 181 21.85 7.24 9.01
N GLY A 182 20.92 8.18 9.16
CA GLY A 182 20.87 9.45 8.46
C GLY A 182 20.00 9.45 7.20
N ASP A 183 19.53 8.28 6.72
CA ASP A 183 18.70 8.19 5.52
C ASP A 183 17.38 8.95 5.70
N LYS A 184 17.02 9.72 4.69
CA LYS A 184 15.69 10.30 4.51
C LYS A 184 14.81 9.34 3.75
N VAL A 185 13.90 8.70 4.48
CA VAL A 185 13.00 7.67 3.97
C VAL A 185 11.63 8.27 3.68
N ALA A 186 11.15 8.12 2.44
CA ALA A 186 9.79 8.47 2.05
C ALA A 186 8.90 7.22 2.04
N MET A 187 7.84 7.25 2.86
CA MET A 187 6.81 6.21 2.93
C MET A 187 5.58 6.68 2.17
N MET A 188 5.09 5.92 1.18
CA MET A 188 4.00 6.32 0.30
C MET A 188 2.92 5.25 0.22
N ALA A 189 1.70 5.55 0.64
CA ALA A 189 0.58 4.64 0.52
C ALA A 189 -0.60 5.30 -0.22
N GLY A 190 -1.27 4.48 -1.03
CA GLY A 190 -2.53 4.82 -1.67
C GLY A 190 -3.59 3.78 -1.29
N GLY A 191 -4.84 4.20 -1.21
CA GLY A 191 -5.97 3.33 -0.90
C GLY A 191 -7.24 3.75 -1.63
N SER A 192 -8.19 2.82 -1.70
CA SER A 192 -9.54 3.07 -2.24
C SER A 192 -10.21 4.25 -1.55
N GLY A 193 -10.94 5.05 -2.33
CA GLY A 193 -11.50 6.32 -1.85
C GLY A 193 -11.60 7.38 -2.93
N LEU A 194 -10.54 7.79 -3.63
CA LEU A 194 -9.12 7.47 -3.39
C LEU A 194 -8.53 8.32 -2.25
N CYS A 195 -7.56 7.76 -1.53
CA CYS A 195 -6.76 8.46 -0.52
C CYS A 195 -5.27 8.19 -0.77
N GLY A 196 -4.45 9.22 -0.64
CA GLY A 196 -2.99 9.15 -0.71
C GLY A 196 -2.39 9.75 0.55
N ILE A 197 -1.45 9.03 1.15
CA ILE A 197 -0.65 9.48 2.30
C ILE A 197 0.83 9.29 1.99
N MET A 198 1.62 10.30 2.32
CA MET A 198 3.08 10.23 2.25
C MET A 198 3.66 10.76 3.56
N LEU A 199 4.58 10.00 4.15
CA LEU A 199 5.21 10.29 5.44
C LEU A 199 6.73 10.26 5.30
N GLY A 200 7.41 11.11 6.05
CA GLY A 200 8.87 11.20 6.07
C GLY A 200 9.43 10.65 7.37
N LEU A 201 10.44 9.81 7.24
CA LEU A 201 11.21 9.23 8.33
C LEU A 201 12.68 9.63 8.13
N GLU A 202 13.31 10.13 9.17
CA GLU A 202 14.78 10.23 9.27
C GLU A 202 15.23 9.05 10.13
N TRP A 203 15.99 8.13 9.53
CA TRP A 203 16.51 6.94 10.22
C TRP A 203 17.77 7.28 11.02
#